data_AF-A0A1T1B9P4-F1
#
_entry.id   AF-A0A1T1B9P4-F1
#
_cell.length_a   1.000
_cell.length_b   1.000
_cell.length_c   1.000
_cell.angle_alpha   90.00
_cell.angle_beta   90.00
_cell.angle_gamma   90.00
#
_symmetry.space_group_name_H-M   'P 1'
#
loop_
_entity.id
_entity.type
_entity.pdbx_description
1 polymer ?
#
loop_
_entity_poly.entity_id
_entity_poly.type
_entity_poly.pdbx_seq_one_letter_code
_entity_poly.pdbx_strand_id
1 'polypeptide(L)'
;MKTLALIIGNDEYYEGHKLGNAVNDATSIKNEFEKLGYDVIFVTNGNSQKIVELLTEFETRIKDYDATIFFFAGHGFEQDGENYLAFTECQIGDPNAYHCRQTCIQISDLLKIYSYNTNKINILILDACRRGFERGTTIATSPFRAPKGTFIAFSTSPNDGASDEGYEGNSIFTGSLLKYVGRERLSVEELFKKVRKTVYALSGGKRTTWEHTSLIGDFYFNTGQLVYSLALPYSEDVVKDINYNSDDSFGLLIQELKSYNWNKQNPAIEKLLNLPKDSLDKNQEFIFGRNLLQTSGAAFNAGQFMEDIHNKLQKYTKADGENNVLNGILFEIYFNAHGDFRKEKTKKHFFENIIKLRKVAEFKKSFEFINNLILSNDYPLIYLPKAEDEIIDVDVVCTNQNIKNFVGDDIEYQVINKISCNSIDITNEIANYDFHGKNELGLKNIFSNFLSCPIELININSNLQLNKVAIRKVLEEEDLIKW
;
A
#
# COMPACT_ATOMS: atom_id res chain seq x y z
N MET A 1 -2.75 6.53 1.12
CA MET A 1 -3.51 7.33 0.14
C MET A 1 -4.31 6.35 -0.69
N LYS A 2 -5.63 6.40 -0.62
CA LYS A 2 -6.51 5.51 -1.38
C LYS A 2 -6.64 6.05 -2.80
N THR A 3 -6.27 5.25 -3.81
CA THR A 3 -6.23 5.68 -5.22
C THR A 3 -7.19 4.86 -6.07
N LEU A 4 -7.98 5.55 -6.91
CA LEU A 4 -8.87 4.92 -7.91
C LEU A 4 -8.35 5.23 -9.32
N ALA A 5 -8.20 4.21 -10.16
CA ALA A 5 -7.84 4.37 -11.57
C ALA A 5 -8.98 3.93 -12.50
N LEU A 6 -9.32 4.75 -13.49
CA LEU A 6 -10.11 4.36 -14.67
C LEU A 6 -9.17 4.23 -15.86
N ILE A 7 -9.13 3.04 -16.47
CA ILE A 7 -8.18 2.69 -17.52
C ILE A 7 -8.96 2.19 -18.74
N ILE A 8 -8.72 2.81 -19.89
CA ILE A 8 -9.38 2.50 -21.15
C ILE A 8 -8.32 2.26 -22.23
N GLY A 9 -8.42 1.14 -22.95
CA GLY A 9 -7.56 0.84 -24.11
C GLY A 9 -8.37 0.37 -25.31
N ASN A 10 -8.31 1.09 -26.43
CA ASN A 10 -9.10 0.77 -27.63
C ASN A 10 -8.19 0.50 -28.82
N ASP A 11 -8.24 -0.71 -29.38
CA ASP A 11 -7.57 -1.12 -30.62
C ASP A 11 -8.56 -1.40 -31.76
N GLU A 12 -9.71 -2.00 -31.45
CA GLU A 12 -10.69 -2.53 -32.41
C GLU A 12 -11.65 -1.47 -32.94
N TYR A 13 -11.09 -0.42 -33.55
CA TYR A 13 -11.87 0.56 -34.32
C TYR A 13 -12.38 -0.03 -35.65
N TYR A 14 -13.31 0.68 -36.31
CA TYR A 14 -13.75 0.38 -37.67
C TYR A 14 -12.57 0.16 -38.65
N GLU A 15 -12.79 -0.68 -39.66
CA GLU A 15 -11.78 -1.10 -40.63
C GLU A 15 -11.00 0.08 -41.23
N GLY A 16 -9.67 0.00 -41.16
CA GLY A 16 -8.75 1.05 -41.62
C GLY A 16 -8.14 1.92 -40.50
N HIS A 17 -8.67 1.86 -39.28
CA HIS A 17 -8.20 2.66 -38.13
C HIS A 17 -7.82 1.83 -36.90
N LYS A 18 -7.69 0.51 -37.02
CA LYS A 18 -7.28 -0.34 -35.90
C LYS A 18 -5.88 0.01 -35.39
N LEU A 19 -5.69 -0.08 -34.07
CA LEU A 19 -4.39 0.07 -33.41
C LEU A 19 -3.86 -1.30 -32.97
N GLY A 20 -2.56 -1.38 -32.68
CA GLY A 20 -1.90 -2.64 -32.30
C GLY A 20 -1.41 -2.72 -30.86
N ASN A 21 -1.45 -1.62 -30.09
CA ASN A 21 -0.80 -1.53 -28.79
C ASN A 21 -1.72 -1.01 -27.67
N ALA A 22 -2.85 -0.39 -27.97
CA ALA A 22 -3.62 0.35 -26.95
C ALA A 22 -4.22 -0.56 -25.89
N VAL A 23 -4.67 -1.77 -26.27
CA VAL A 23 -5.12 -2.79 -25.32
C VAL A 23 -3.96 -3.26 -24.45
N ASN A 24 -2.77 -3.47 -25.04
CA ASN A 24 -1.62 -3.93 -24.28
C ASN A 24 -1.10 -2.86 -23.31
N ASP A 25 -1.10 -1.59 -23.74
CA ASP A 25 -0.75 -0.43 -22.92
C ASP A 25 -1.64 -0.33 -21.69
N ALA A 26 -2.96 -0.33 -21.92
CA ALA A 26 -3.96 -0.28 -20.86
C ALA A 26 -3.85 -1.49 -19.91
N THR A 27 -3.62 -2.68 -20.46
CA THR A 27 -3.46 -3.90 -19.65
C THR A 27 -2.20 -3.85 -18.78
N SER A 28 -1.09 -3.36 -19.32
CA SER A 28 0.17 -3.26 -18.58
C SER A 28 0.07 -2.22 -17.44
N ILE A 29 -0.56 -1.08 -17.69
CA ILE A 29 -0.82 -0.06 -16.65
C ILE A 29 -1.78 -0.58 -15.59
N LYS A 30 -2.85 -1.28 -15.99
CA LYS A 30 -3.80 -1.93 -15.06
C LYS A 30 -3.07 -2.87 -14.10
N ASN A 31 -2.25 -3.78 -14.63
CA ASN A 31 -1.51 -4.74 -13.83
C ASN A 31 -0.53 -4.03 -12.87
N GLU A 32 0.12 -2.96 -13.31
CA GLU A 32 1.06 -2.23 -12.46
C GLU A 32 0.36 -1.42 -11.36
N PHE A 33 -0.79 -0.80 -11.66
CA PHE A 33 -1.59 -0.10 -10.65
C PHE A 33 -2.23 -1.06 -9.64
N GLU A 34 -2.67 -2.24 -10.07
CA GLU A 34 -3.14 -3.30 -9.15
C GLU A 34 -2.01 -3.74 -8.19
N LYS A 35 -0.76 -3.92 -8.68
CA LYS A 35 0.40 -4.21 -7.81
C LYS A 35 0.72 -3.09 -6.83
N LEU A 36 0.46 -1.84 -7.21
CA LEU A 36 0.55 -0.68 -6.32
C LEU A 36 -0.63 -0.59 -5.35
N GLY A 37 -1.57 -1.55 -5.39
CA GLY A 37 -2.71 -1.61 -4.48
C GLY A 37 -3.79 -0.57 -4.77
N TYR A 38 -3.90 -0.12 -6.02
CA TYR A 38 -4.96 0.79 -6.44
C TYR A 38 -6.23 0.03 -6.77
N ASP A 39 -7.38 0.66 -6.55
CA ASP A 39 -8.64 0.15 -7.09
C ASP A 39 -8.72 0.52 -8.57
N VAL A 40 -9.02 -0.44 -9.44
CA VAL A 40 -9.00 -0.24 -10.90
C VAL A 40 -10.35 -0.54 -11.53
N ILE A 41 -10.85 0.40 -12.33
CA ILE A 41 -11.94 0.23 -13.29
C ILE A 41 -11.29 0.11 -14.68
N PHE A 42 -11.51 -1.00 -15.37
CA PHE A 42 -10.77 -1.33 -16.60
C PHE A 42 -11.71 -1.74 -17.73
N VAL A 43 -11.46 -1.24 -18.94
CA VAL A 43 -12.14 -1.70 -20.15
C VAL A 43 -11.20 -1.66 -21.35
N THR A 44 -11.35 -2.65 -22.22
CA THR A 44 -10.70 -2.71 -23.53
C THR A 44 -11.75 -2.71 -24.62
N ASN A 45 -11.50 -2.00 -25.72
CA ASN A 45 -12.39 -1.93 -26.87
C ASN A 45 -13.83 -1.53 -26.49
N GLY A 46 -13.95 -0.52 -25.61
CA GLY A 46 -15.23 -0.06 -25.08
C GLY A 46 -16.06 0.70 -26.12
N ASN A 47 -17.34 0.36 -26.20
CA ASN A 47 -18.36 1.13 -26.93
C ASN A 47 -18.98 2.21 -26.03
N SER A 48 -19.83 3.07 -26.60
CA SER A 48 -20.47 4.19 -25.92
C SER A 48 -21.22 3.76 -24.67
N GLN A 49 -22.03 2.70 -24.78
CA GLN A 49 -22.83 2.22 -23.66
C GLN A 49 -21.93 1.84 -22.49
N LYS A 50 -20.90 1.01 -22.74
CA LYS A 50 -20.02 0.53 -21.69
C LYS A 50 -19.20 1.66 -21.06
N ILE A 51 -18.71 2.59 -21.87
CA ILE A 51 -17.90 3.70 -21.37
C ILE A 51 -18.74 4.67 -20.53
N VAL A 52 -19.99 4.95 -20.92
CA VAL A 52 -20.91 5.79 -20.13
C VAL A 52 -21.20 5.16 -18.76
N GLU A 53 -21.43 3.84 -18.70
CA GLU A 53 -21.60 3.12 -17.43
C GLU A 53 -20.37 3.28 -16.52
N LEU A 54 -19.17 3.10 -17.07
CA LEU A 54 -17.92 3.19 -16.30
C LEU A 54 -17.59 4.61 -15.84
N LEU A 55 -17.89 5.62 -16.65
CA LEU A 55 -17.75 7.03 -16.25
C LEU A 55 -18.70 7.39 -15.11
N THR A 56 -19.94 6.87 -15.15
CA THR A 56 -20.92 7.05 -14.08
C THR A 56 -20.46 6.38 -12.78
N GLU A 57 -19.92 5.15 -12.88
CA GLU A 57 -19.32 4.45 -11.75
C GLU A 57 -18.12 5.25 -11.19
N PHE A 58 -17.24 5.70 -12.07
CA PHE A 58 -16.06 6.49 -11.71
C PHE A 58 -16.47 7.76 -10.95
N GLU A 59 -17.34 8.60 -11.55
CA GLU A 59 -17.86 9.82 -10.92
C GLU A 59 -18.50 9.57 -9.54
N THR A 60 -19.19 8.44 -9.38
CA THR A 60 -19.79 8.07 -8.10
C THR A 60 -18.74 7.72 -7.05
N ARG A 61 -17.69 6.99 -7.45
CA ARG A 61 -16.68 6.43 -6.53
C ARG A 61 -15.61 7.45 -6.15
N ILE A 62 -15.22 8.38 -7.02
CA ILE A 62 -14.09 9.30 -6.78
C ILE A 62 -14.19 10.08 -5.45
N LYS A 63 -15.40 10.31 -4.92
CA LYS A 63 -15.63 10.98 -3.64
C LYS A 63 -15.05 10.24 -2.43
N ASP A 64 -14.79 8.94 -2.54
CA ASP A 64 -14.29 8.10 -1.45
C ASP A 64 -12.77 7.82 -1.53
N TYR A 65 -12.05 8.48 -2.45
CA TYR A 65 -10.62 8.29 -2.70
C TYR A 65 -9.83 9.58 -2.48
N ASP A 66 -8.54 9.48 -2.14
CA ASP A 66 -7.66 10.63 -1.95
C ASP A 66 -7.08 11.13 -3.29
N ALA A 67 -6.84 10.19 -4.20
CA ALA A 67 -6.31 10.44 -5.54
C ALA A 67 -7.08 9.66 -6.61
N THR A 68 -7.16 10.22 -7.81
CA THR A 68 -7.78 9.59 -8.97
C THR A 68 -6.87 9.64 -10.17
N ILE A 69 -6.88 8.57 -10.97
CA ILE A 69 -6.11 8.48 -12.20
C ILE A 69 -7.06 8.09 -13.33
N PHE A 70 -7.02 8.81 -14.45
CA PHE A 70 -7.62 8.38 -15.70
C PHE A 70 -6.50 8.09 -16.69
N PHE A 71 -6.47 6.89 -17.23
CA PHE A 71 -5.55 6.48 -18.29
C PHE A 71 -6.34 6.11 -19.54
N PHE A 72 -5.95 6.66 -20.68
CA PHE A 72 -6.52 6.29 -21.97
C PHE A 72 -5.44 6.04 -23.01
N ALA A 73 -5.51 4.90 -23.67
CA ALA A 73 -4.74 4.58 -24.86
C ALA A 73 -5.69 4.34 -26.04
N GLY A 74 -5.46 5.03 -27.16
CA GLY A 74 -6.31 4.91 -28.36
C GLY A 74 -6.28 6.14 -29.25
N HIS A 75 -7.28 6.27 -30.13
CA HIS A 75 -7.45 7.45 -30.97
C HIS A 75 -7.98 8.64 -30.17
N GLY A 76 -7.30 9.78 -30.33
CA GLY A 76 -7.72 11.07 -29.84
C GLY A 76 -7.53 12.12 -30.93
N PHE A 77 -8.36 13.15 -30.90
CA PHE A 77 -8.35 14.22 -31.90
C PHE A 77 -8.98 15.50 -31.35
N GLU A 78 -8.74 16.61 -32.05
CA GLU A 78 -9.37 17.89 -31.78
C GLU A 78 -10.39 18.22 -32.87
N GLN A 79 -11.58 18.66 -32.46
CA GLN A 79 -12.62 19.18 -33.35
C GLN A 79 -13.28 20.40 -32.68
N ASP A 80 -13.36 21.51 -33.42
CA ASP A 80 -13.98 22.77 -32.98
C ASP A 80 -13.45 23.30 -31.63
N GLY A 81 -12.16 23.08 -31.33
CA GLY A 81 -11.51 23.51 -30.09
C GLY A 81 -11.75 22.60 -28.87
N GLU A 82 -12.48 21.50 -29.04
CA GLU A 82 -12.68 20.45 -28.03
C GLU A 82 -11.82 19.21 -28.32
N ASN A 83 -11.30 18.59 -27.28
CA ASN A 83 -10.47 17.39 -27.38
C ASN A 83 -11.31 16.14 -27.06
N TYR A 84 -11.27 15.17 -27.98
CA TYR A 84 -12.08 13.96 -27.93
C TYR A 84 -11.20 12.71 -27.83
N LEU A 85 -11.67 11.73 -27.06
CA LEU A 85 -11.11 10.38 -26.96
C LEU A 85 -12.13 9.39 -27.55
N ALA A 86 -11.75 8.69 -28.62
CA ALA A 86 -12.68 7.94 -29.45
C ALA A 86 -13.03 6.56 -28.88
N PHE A 87 -14.32 6.22 -28.95
CA PHE A 87 -14.81 4.85 -28.73
C PHE A 87 -14.58 4.02 -29.99
N THR A 88 -14.72 2.69 -29.88
CA THR A 88 -14.50 1.78 -31.01
C THR A 88 -15.42 2.03 -32.21
N GLU A 89 -16.62 2.56 -31.97
CA GLU A 89 -17.62 2.88 -33.00
C GLU A 89 -17.52 4.31 -33.55
N CYS A 90 -16.54 5.10 -33.11
CA CYS A 90 -16.33 6.43 -33.67
C CYS A 90 -15.84 6.35 -35.13
N GLN A 91 -16.47 7.13 -36.02
CA GLN A 91 -16.05 7.27 -37.41
C GLN A 91 -14.86 8.24 -37.51
N ILE A 92 -13.66 7.69 -37.36
CA ILE A 92 -12.41 8.46 -37.40
C ILE A 92 -12.14 8.89 -38.85
N GLY A 93 -11.86 10.18 -39.08
CA GLY A 93 -11.49 10.73 -40.40
C GLY A 93 -12.43 11.81 -40.96
N ASP A 94 -13.73 11.75 -40.64
CA ASP A 94 -14.71 12.80 -40.96
C ASP A 94 -15.85 12.91 -39.89
N PRO A 95 -15.53 12.97 -38.58
CA PRO A 95 -16.57 13.01 -37.56
C PRO A 95 -17.09 14.44 -37.37
N ASN A 96 -18.40 14.65 -37.54
CA ASN A 96 -19.02 15.92 -37.13
C ASN A 96 -19.19 16.00 -35.60
N ALA A 97 -19.33 17.21 -35.06
CA ALA A 97 -19.44 17.45 -33.61
C ALA A 97 -20.66 16.79 -32.92
N TYR A 98 -21.71 16.44 -33.66
CA TYR A 98 -22.86 15.70 -33.11
C TYR A 98 -22.53 14.22 -32.94
N HIS A 99 -21.85 13.62 -33.92
CA HIS A 99 -21.37 12.25 -33.85
C HIS A 99 -20.30 12.07 -32.77
N CYS A 100 -19.34 13.01 -32.67
CA CYS A 100 -18.32 12.99 -31.62
C CYS A 100 -18.93 12.98 -30.22
N ARG A 101 -19.97 13.79 -29.97
CA ARG A 101 -20.66 13.84 -28.68
C ARG A 101 -21.32 12.52 -28.28
N GLN A 102 -21.64 11.66 -29.24
CA GLN A 102 -22.25 10.36 -28.99
C GLN A 102 -21.22 9.23 -28.91
N THR A 103 -20.07 9.38 -29.56
CA THR A 103 -19.10 8.29 -29.80
C THR A 103 -17.69 8.57 -29.26
N CYS A 104 -17.54 9.60 -28.42
CA CYS A 104 -16.28 9.98 -27.79
C CYS A 104 -16.49 10.50 -26.36
N ILE A 105 -15.43 10.42 -25.55
CA ILE A 105 -15.30 11.22 -24.32
C ILE A 105 -14.79 12.60 -24.69
N GLN A 106 -15.44 13.65 -24.20
CA GLN A 106 -14.86 14.99 -24.16
C GLN A 106 -13.95 15.12 -22.94
N ILE A 107 -12.71 15.58 -23.13
CA ILE A 107 -11.80 15.83 -22.00
C ILE A 107 -12.41 16.87 -21.04
N SER A 108 -13.17 17.83 -21.55
CA SER A 108 -13.85 18.84 -20.74
C SER A 108 -14.89 18.22 -19.78
N ASP A 109 -15.53 17.10 -20.13
CA ASP A 109 -16.44 16.38 -19.23
C ASP A 109 -15.70 15.66 -18.11
N LEU A 110 -14.53 15.05 -18.40
CA LEU A 110 -13.65 14.49 -17.36
C LEU A 110 -13.17 15.58 -16.39
N LEU A 111 -12.80 16.75 -16.92
CA LEU A 111 -12.38 17.87 -16.08
C LEU A 111 -13.52 18.43 -15.23
N LYS A 112 -14.77 18.37 -15.68
CA LYS A 112 -15.95 18.72 -14.85
C LYS A 112 -16.08 17.76 -13.67
N ILE A 113 -15.91 16.45 -13.88
CA ILE A 113 -15.90 15.44 -12.81
C ILE A 113 -14.84 15.81 -11.74
N TYR A 114 -13.63 16.22 -12.17
CA TYR A 114 -12.57 16.66 -11.25
C TYR A 114 -12.86 18.01 -10.58
N SER A 115 -13.61 18.91 -11.23
CA SER A 115 -13.98 20.21 -10.66
C SER A 115 -14.88 20.10 -9.43
N TYR A 116 -15.60 18.98 -9.27
CA TYR A 116 -16.36 18.68 -8.05
C TYR A 116 -15.49 18.09 -6.92
N ASN A 117 -14.21 17.80 -7.19
CA ASN A 117 -13.25 17.15 -6.28
C ASN A 117 -11.98 18.00 -6.09
N THR A 118 -12.16 19.29 -5.81
CA THR A 118 -11.07 20.31 -5.83
C THR A 118 -9.97 20.14 -4.78
N ASN A 119 -10.21 19.37 -3.72
CA ASN A 119 -9.23 19.12 -2.65
C ASN A 119 -8.43 17.81 -2.85
N LYS A 120 -8.61 17.14 -4.00
CA LYS A 120 -8.02 15.83 -4.28
C LYS A 120 -7.00 15.92 -5.41
N ILE A 121 -6.16 14.89 -5.49
CA ILE A 121 -5.19 14.75 -6.58
C ILE A 121 -5.88 14.05 -7.74
N ASN A 122 -5.93 14.69 -8.91
CA ASN A 122 -6.54 14.15 -10.12
C ASN A 122 -5.49 14.09 -11.23
N ILE A 123 -5.23 12.89 -11.76
CA ILE A 123 -4.19 12.66 -12.75
C ILE A 123 -4.83 12.14 -14.03
N LEU A 124 -4.59 12.82 -15.14
CA LEU A 124 -5.06 12.44 -16.46
C LEU A 124 -3.85 12.06 -17.33
N ILE A 125 -3.78 10.83 -17.81
CA ILE A 125 -2.67 10.29 -18.62
C ILE A 125 -3.25 9.84 -19.96
N LEU A 126 -2.80 10.47 -21.03
CA LEU A 126 -3.35 10.29 -22.36
C LEU A 126 -2.27 9.81 -23.33
N ASP A 127 -2.36 8.54 -23.71
CA ASP A 127 -1.58 7.94 -24.78
C ASP A 127 -2.39 7.93 -26.08
N ALA A 128 -2.61 9.12 -26.62
CA ALA A 128 -3.43 9.34 -27.80
C ALA A 128 -2.83 10.44 -28.69
N CYS A 129 -3.18 10.41 -29.98
CA CYS A 129 -2.82 11.46 -30.91
C CYS A 129 -3.52 12.79 -30.56
N ARG A 130 -2.92 13.92 -30.97
CA ARG A 130 -3.51 15.26 -30.88
C ARG A 130 -3.53 15.97 -32.23
N ARG A 131 -3.95 15.27 -33.29
CA ARG A 131 -4.06 15.83 -34.64
C ARG A 131 -5.45 16.43 -34.86
N GLY A 132 -5.51 17.61 -35.47
CA GLY A 132 -6.73 18.12 -36.10
C GLY A 132 -6.96 17.44 -37.45
N PHE A 133 -8.21 17.28 -37.87
CA PHE A 133 -8.54 16.63 -39.15
C PHE A 133 -8.30 17.51 -40.38
N GLU A 134 -8.18 18.84 -40.24
CA GLU A 134 -7.94 19.73 -41.37
C GLU A 134 -6.44 19.90 -41.68
N ARG A 135 -6.03 19.43 -42.87
CA ARG A 135 -4.72 19.78 -43.44
C ARG A 135 -4.69 21.27 -43.80
N GLY A 136 -3.96 22.08 -43.03
CA GLY A 136 -3.55 23.41 -43.47
C GLY A 136 -3.73 24.54 -42.45
N THR A 137 -4.25 24.26 -41.28
CA THR A 137 -4.55 25.30 -40.28
C THR A 137 -3.82 24.97 -38.98
N THR A 138 -2.75 25.70 -38.67
CA THR A 138 -2.21 25.77 -37.30
C THR A 138 -3.30 26.35 -36.41
N ILE A 139 -4.04 25.48 -35.73
CA ILE A 139 -5.10 25.87 -34.80
C ILE A 139 -4.66 25.56 -33.38
N ALA A 140 -5.07 26.50 -32.54
CA ALA A 140 -4.55 26.82 -31.23
C ALA A 140 -4.68 25.67 -30.23
N THR A 141 -3.64 25.55 -29.41
CA THR A 141 -3.65 25.01 -28.07
C THR A 141 -4.77 25.67 -27.24
N SER A 142 -6.01 25.18 -27.34
CA SER A 142 -7.10 25.69 -26.49
C SER A 142 -6.61 25.66 -25.04
N PRO A 143 -6.56 26.80 -24.33
CA PRO A 143 -5.93 26.88 -23.03
C PRO A 143 -6.72 26.03 -22.04
N PHE A 144 -6.21 24.84 -21.75
CA PHE A 144 -6.73 23.97 -20.70
C PHE A 144 -6.73 24.74 -19.37
N ARG A 145 -7.91 25.11 -18.86
CA ARG A 145 -8.04 25.49 -17.45
C ARG A 145 -8.29 24.24 -16.63
N ALA A 146 -7.22 23.49 -16.36
CA ALA A 146 -7.31 22.33 -15.47
C ALA A 146 -7.72 22.80 -14.06
N PRO A 147 -8.71 22.15 -13.40
CA PRO A 147 -9.07 22.44 -12.02
C PRO A 147 -7.86 22.36 -11.08
N LYS A 148 -7.94 23.03 -9.92
CA LYS A 148 -6.93 22.87 -8.86
C LYS A 148 -6.78 21.40 -8.48
N GLY A 149 -5.55 20.97 -8.21
CA GLY A 149 -5.26 19.57 -7.88
C GLY A 149 -5.19 18.64 -9.10
N THR A 150 -5.16 19.17 -10.33
CA THR A 150 -5.12 18.35 -11.56
C THR A 150 -3.73 18.33 -12.19
N PHE A 151 -3.27 17.14 -12.58
CA PHE A 151 -2.10 16.91 -13.43
C PHE A 151 -2.53 16.22 -14.72
N ILE A 152 -2.11 16.72 -15.87
CA ILE A 152 -2.43 16.14 -17.18
C ILE A 152 -1.12 15.83 -17.89
N ALA A 153 -0.94 14.59 -18.34
CA ALA A 153 0.19 14.13 -19.14
C ALA A 153 -0.29 13.61 -20.50
N PHE A 154 0.41 14.02 -21.55
CA PHE A 154 0.18 13.61 -22.93
C PHE A 154 1.41 12.88 -23.46
N SER A 155 1.19 11.79 -24.20
CA SER A 155 2.27 11.01 -24.82
C SER A 155 2.98 11.74 -25.97
N THR A 156 2.40 12.84 -26.46
CA THR A 156 2.89 13.62 -27.59
C THR A 156 2.74 15.12 -27.38
N SER A 157 3.51 15.90 -28.14
CA SER A 157 3.32 17.34 -28.26
C SER A 157 2.05 17.65 -29.06
N PRO A 158 1.43 18.84 -28.90
CA PRO A 158 0.31 19.24 -29.76
C PRO A 158 0.64 19.06 -31.25
N ASN A 159 -0.31 18.54 -32.04
CA ASN A 159 -0.17 18.24 -33.48
C ASN A 159 0.73 17.05 -33.88
N ASP A 160 1.30 16.32 -32.92
CA ASP A 160 2.07 15.09 -33.21
C ASP A 160 1.21 13.83 -32.96
N GLY A 161 1.56 12.73 -33.64
CA GLY A 161 0.85 11.44 -33.51
C GLY A 161 1.53 10.53 -32.49
N ALA A 162 0.79 9.64 -31.81
CA ALA A 162 1.35 8.58 -30.96
C ALA A 162 2.07 7.51 -31.81
N SER A 163 2.89 6.63 -31.21
CA SER A 163 3.72 5.66 -31.95
C SER A 163 3.14 4.27 -31.77
N ASP A 164 2.92 3.59 -32.89
CA ASP A 164 2.65 2.15 -32.89
C ASP A 164 3.94 1.32 -32.84
N GLU A 165 5.12 1.96 -32.94
CA GLU A 165 6.40 1.26 -32.73
C GLU A 165 6.50 0.81 -31.26
N GLY A 166 6.53 -0.50 -31.08
CA GLY A 166 6.51 -1.12 -29.76
C GLY A 166 7.84 -1.01 -29.01
N TYR A 167 7.75 -0.77 -27.70
CA TYR A 167 8.81 -0.89 -26.70
C TYR A 167 8.34 -1.89 -25.64
N GLU A 168 8.97 -3.07 -25.59
CA GLU A 168 8.60 -4.17 -24.68
C GLU A 168 7.10 -4.55 -24.76
N GLY A 169 6.54 -4.55 -25.97
CA GLY A 169 5.14 -4.88 -26.24
C GLY A 169 4.16 -3.73 -26.04
N ASN A 170 4.59 -2.58 -25.53
CA ASN A 170 3.76 -1.39 -25.29
C ASN A 170 4.15 -0.24 -26.25
N SER A 171 3.40 0.85 -26.30
CA SER A 171 3.87 2.09 -26.94
C SER A 171 5.16 2.58 -26.25
N ILE A 172 5.97 3.38 -26.96
CA ILE A 172 7.18 3.99 -26.38
C ILE A 172 6.84 4.80 -25.11
N PHE A 173 5.70 5.48 -25.09
CA PHE A 173 5.28 6.28 -23.94
C PHE A 173 4.89 5.40 -22.76
N THR A 174 3.98 4.45 -22.96
CA THR A 174 3.48 3.58 -21.90
C THR A 174 4.58 2.69 -21.36
N GLY A 175 5.39 2.10 -22.24
CA GLY A 175 6.55 1.31 -21.83
C GLY A 175 7.59 2.15 -21.07
N SER A 176 7.80 3.42 -21.44
CA SER A 176 8.65 4.34 -20.66
C SER A 176 8.04 4.66 -19.29
N LEU A 177 6.73 4.90 -19.23
CA LEU A 177 5.99 5.17 -17.99
C LEU A 177 6.14 4.01 -17.00
N LEU A 178 5.96 2.77 -17.48
CA LEU A 178 6.11 1.55 -16.69
C LEU A 178 7.49 1.37 -16.05
N LYS A 179 8.56 1.94 -16.63
CA LYS A 179 9.92 1.91 -16.01
C LYS A 179 10.06 2.78 -14.77
N TYR A 180 9.12 3.69 -14.52
CA TYR A 180 9.23 4.69 -13.45
C TYR A 180 8.08 4.65 -12.43
N VAL A 181 6.86 4.24 -12.80
CA VAL A 181 5.70 4.21 -11.88
C VAL A 181 5.92 3.31 -10.66
N GLY A 182 6.66 2.21 -10.80
CA GLY A 182 7.03 1.33 -9.69
C GLY A 182 8.19 1.84 -8.82
N ARG A 183 8.79 3.01 -9.10
CA ARG A 183 9.92 3.54 -8.30
C ARG A 183 9.42 4.27 -7.07
N GLU A 184 9.93 3.87 -5.92
CA GLU A 184 9.56 4.44 -4.63
C GLU A 184 9.86 5.94 -4.56
N ARG A 185 8.92 6.70 -3.97
CA ARG A 185 9.07 8.13 -3.60
C ARG A 185 9.55 9.01 -4.75
N LEU A 186 9.24 8.63 -6.00
CA LEU A 186 9.47 9.48 -7.16
C LEU A 186 8.23 10.33 -7.45
N SER A 187 8.34 11.65 -7.26
CA SER A 187 7.18 12.55 -7.43
C SER A 187 6.67 12.51 -8.87
N VAL A 188 5.38 12.76 -9.06
CA VAL A 188 4.73 12.71 -10.38
C VAL A 188 5.42 13.64 -11.39
N GLU A 189 5.82 14.84 -10.99
CA GLU A 189 6.55 15.77 -11.85
C GLU A 189 7.93 15.23 -12.25
N GLU A 190 8.69 14.67 -11.29
CA GLU A 190 10.00 14.13 -11.59
C GLU A 190 9.89 12.86 -12.45
N LEU A 191 8.90 12.02 -12.16
CA LEU A 191 8.59 10.82 -12.92
C LEU A 191 8.32 11.16 -14.39
N PHE A 192 7.38 12.08 -14.67
CA PHE A 192 7.06 12.44 -16.04
C PHE A 192 8.21 13.18 -16.74
N LYS A 193 9.06 13.92 -16.00
CA LYS A 193 10.31 14.44 -16.54
C LYS A 193 11.28 13.32 -16.97
N LYS A 194 11.36 12.21 -16.24
CA LYS A 194 12.16 11.03 -16.64
C LYS A 194 11.52 10.28 -17.82
N VAL A 195 10.19 10.15 -17.83
CA VAL A 195 9.44 9.59 -18.97
C VAL A 195 9.74 10.38 -20.23
N ARG A 196 9.64 11.71 -20.19
CA ARG A 196 9.95 12.60 -21.32
C ARG A 196 11.35 12.37 -21.88
N LYS A 197 12.36 12.29 -21.01
CA LYS A 197 13.76 12.02 -21.41
C LYS A 197 13.88 10.67 -22.13
N THR A 198 13.18 9.65 -21.63
CA THR A 198 13.22 8.29 -22.18
C THR A 198 12.51 8.24 -23.53
N VAL A 199 11.32 8.82 -23.65
CA VAL A 199 10.57 8.92 -24.91
C VAL A 199 11.36 9.71 -25.95
N TYR A 200 11.99 10.83 -25.58
CA TYR A 200 12.83 11.62 -26.48
C TYR A 200 14.02 10.80 -26.99
N ALA A 201 14.70 10.07 -26.11
CA ALA A 201 15.82 9.21 -26.50
C ALA A 201 15.39 8.04 -27.40
N LEU A 202 14.35 7.30 -27.02
CA LEU A 202 13.88 6.12 -27.76
C LEU A 202 13.25 6.47 -29.11
N SER A 203 12.67 7.67 -29.24
CA SER A 203 12.14 8.17 -30.51
C SER A 203 13.20 8.78 -31.43
N GLY A 204 14.48 8.76 -31.05
CA GLY A 204 15.55 9.40 -31.81
C GLY A 204 15.41 10.93 -31.89
N GLY A 205 14.84 11.54 -30.84
CA GLY A 205 14.61 12.98 -30.74
C GLY A 205 13.38 13.49 -31.51
N LYS A 206 12.55 12.59 -32.06
CA LYS A 206 11.38 12.97 -32.88
C LYS A 206 10.16 13.37 -32.05
N ARG A 207 10.03 12.85 -30.82
CA ARG A 207 8.84 13.00 -29.99
C ARG A 207 9.20 13.59 -28.62
N THR A 208 8.36 14.48 -28.13
CA THR A 208 8.46 15.06 -26.78
C THR A 208 7.10 15.00 -26.12
N THR A 209 7.02 14.41 -24.92
CA THR A 209 5.79 14.38 -24.10
C THR A 209 5.52 15.75 -23.50
N TRP A 210 4.26 16.01 -23.16
CA TRP A 210 3.82 17.30 -22.60
C TRP A 210 3.00 17.10 -21.33
N GLU A 211 3.13 18.01 -20.37
CA GLU A 211 2.41 17.98 -19.11
C GLU A 211 1.84 19.35 -18.76
N HIS A 212 0.69 19.36 -18.09
CA HIS A 212 0.04 20.54 -17.53
C HIS A 212 -0.27 20.25 -16.06
N THR A 213 0.21 21.09 -15.14
CA THR A 213 0.02 20.88 -13.70
C THR A 213 -0.62 22.09 -13.03
N SER A 214 -1.65 21.80 -12.23
CA SER A 214 -2.25 22.66 -11.22
C SER A 214 -2.22 21.95 -9.85
N LEU A 215 -1.29 20.99 -9.66
CA LEU A 215 -1.12 20.29 -8.40
C LEU A 215 -0.64 21.24 -7.31
N ILE A 216 -1.16 21.05 -6.09
CA ILE A 216 -0.79 21.82 -4.90
C ILE A 216 0.06 20.97 -3.94
N GLY A 217 -0.19 19.66 -3.88
CA GLY A 217 0.57 18.71 -3.07
C GLY A 217 1.29 17.67 -3.92
N ASP A 218 2.13 16.88 -3.26
CA ASP A 218 2.91 15.83 -3.94
C ASP A 218 2.07 14.57 -4.19
N PHE A 219 2.30 13.95 -5.35
CA PHE A 219 1.82 12.60 -5.64
C PHE A 219 3.00 11.70 -6.00
N TYR A 220 2.97 10.47 -5.49
CA TYR A 220 3.95 9.43 -5.78
C TYR A 220 3.18 8.18 -6.21
N PHE A 221 3.47 7.64 -7.39
CA PHE A 221 2.81 6.42 -7.85
C PHE A 221 3.13 5.23 -6.93
N ASN A 222 4.40 5.09 -6.53
CA ASN A 222 4.80 4.13 -5.52
C ASN A 222 5.21 4.83 -4.23
N THR A 223 4.38 4.74 -3.19
CA THR A 223 4.69 5.23 -1.84
C THR A 223 5.45 4.20 -0.98
N GLY A 224 6.15 3.25 -1.61
CA GLY A 224 6.86 2.13 -0.97
C GLY A 224 6.15 0.78 -1.12
N GLN A 225 4.90 0.76 -1.61
CA GLN A 225 4.05 -0.44 -1.77
C GLN A 225 4.70 -1.58 -2.56
N LEU A 226 5.29 -1.26 -3.72
CA LEU A 226 5.84 -2.29 -4.61
C LEU A 226 7.17 -2.88 -4.10
N VAL A 227 7.92 -2.13 -3.28
CA VAL A 227 9.13 -2.66 -2.60
C VAL A 227 8.73 -3.75 -1.61
N TYR A 228 7.63 -3.57 -0.86
CA TYR A 228 7.08 -4.66 -0.04
C TYR A 228 6.63 -5.84 -0.89
N SER A 229 5.96 -5.60 -2.02
CA SER A 229 5.42 -6.66 -2.88
C SER A 229 6.51 -7.51 -3.56
N LEU A 230 7.57 -6.89 -4.09
CA LEU A 230 8.68 -7.61 -4.74
C LEU A 230 9.53 -8.44 -3.77
N ALA A 231 9.56 -8.08 -2.48
CA ALA A 231 10.28 -8.81 -1.45
C ALA A 231 9.51 -10.03 -0.91
N LEU A 232 8.22 -10.16 -1.23
CA LEU A 232 7.36 -11.24 -0.73
C LEU A 232 7.35 -12.43 -1.69
N PRO A 233 7.89 -13.60 -1.32
CA PRO A 233 7.86 -14.80 -2.15
C PRO A 233 6.49 -15.49 -2.15
N TYR A 234 5.42 -14.80 -1.75
CA TYR A 234 4.07 -15.33 -1.54
C TYR A 234 3.06 -14.64 -2.43
N SER A 235 1.98 -15.33 -2.78
CA SER A 235 0.90 -14.73 -3.58
C SER A 235 0.13 -13.68 -2.78
N GLU A 236 -0.46 -12.72 -3.49
CA GLU A 236 -1.13 -11.58 -2.87
C GLU A 236 -2.32 -11.99 -1.99
N ASP A 237 -3.03 -13.05 -2.35
CA ASP A 237 -4.19 -13.57 -1.62
C ASP A 237 -3.84 -14.13 -0.24
N VAL A 238 -2.61 -14.62 -0.02
CA VAL A 238 -2.14 -15.05 1.31
C VAL A 238 -1.41 -13.94 2.08
N VAL A 239 -0.87 -12.95 1.37
CA VAL A 239 -0.30 -11.72 1.96
C VAL A 239 -1.41 -10.77 2.44
N LYS A 240 -2.51 -10.70 1.71
CA LYS A 240 -3.74 -10.02 2.12
C LYS A 240 -4.72 -11.07 2.59
N ASP A 241 -4.54 -11.58 3.82
CA ASP A 241 -5.37 -12.64 4.40
C ASP A 241 -6.89 -12.37 4.30
N ILE A 242 -7.32 -11.10 4.26
CA ILE A 242 -8.73 -10.74 4.00
C ILE A 242 -9.25 -11.23 2.64
N ASN A 243 -8.38 -11.39 1.65
CA ASN A 243 -8.70 -11.84 0.29
C ASN A 243 -8.63 -13.38 0.15
N TYR A 244 -8.06 -14.09 1.12
CA TYR A 244 -7.91 -15.54 1.03
C TYR A 244 -9.27 -16.23 1.14
N ASN A 245 -9.76 -16.73 0.01
CA ASN A 245 -11.03 -17.44 -0.11
C ASN A 245 -10.88 -18.65 -1.04
N SER A 246 -10.44 -19.78 -0.47
CA SER A 246 -10.39 -21.08 -1.18
C SER A 246 -11.46 -22.02 -0.65
N ASP A 247 -12.14 -22.71 -1.56
CA ASP A 247 -13.19 -23.70 -1.27
C ASP A 247 -12.64 -25.14 -1.20
N ASP A 248 -11.32 -25.32 -1.35
CA ASP A 248 -10.69 -26.64 -1.18
C ASP A 248 -10.67 -27.07 0.30
N SER A 249 -10.31 -28.33 0.56
CA SER A 249 -10.32 -28.88 1.91
C SER A 249 -9.40 -28.14 2.89
N PHE A 250 -8.31 -27.55 2.42
CA PHE A 250 -7.40 -26.75 3.24
C PHE A 250 -7.97 -25.34 3.47
N GLY A 251 -8.49 -24.70 2.42
CA GLY A 251 -9.15 -23.40 2.46
C GLY A 251 -10.31 -23.35 3.46
N LEU A 252 -11.16 -24.38 3.47
CA LEU A 252 -12.24 -24.51 4.45
C LEU A 252 -11.72 -24.58 5.89
N LEU A 253 -10.56 -25.22 6.14
CA LEU A 253 -9.97 -25.24 7.49
C LEU A 253 -9.46 -23.85 7.89
N ILE A 254 -8.87 -23.09 6.97
CA ILE A 254 -8.47 -21.69 7.20
C ILE A 254 -9.69 -20.82 7.51
N GLN A 255 -10.81 -21.00 6.81
CA GLN A 255 -12.06 -20.29 7.12
C GLN A 255 -12.55 -20.59 8.55
N GLU A 256 -12.43 -21.83 9.02
CA GLU A 256 -12.76 -22.18 10.40
C GLU A 256 -11.79 -21.55 11.43
N LEU A 257 -10.51 -21.34 11.08
CA LEU A 257 -9.58 -20.56 11.92
C LEU A 257 -10.04 -19.10 12.08
N LYS A 258 -10.59 -18.51 11.01
CA LYS A 258 -11.10 -17.13 10.99
C LYS A 258 -12.46 -16.94 11.66
N SER A 259 -13.09 -18.02 12.14
CA SER A 259 -14.45 -17.97 12.68
C SER A 259 -14.60 -17.26 14.03
N TYR A 260 -13.49 -16.97 14.73
CA TYR A 260 -13.47 -16.51 16.13
C TYR A 260 -14.28 -17.41 17.09
N ASN A 261 -14.47 -18.69 16.71
CA ASN A 261 -15.21 -19.66 17.49
C ASN A 261 -14.29 -20.79 17.92
N TRP A 262 -13.99 -20.84 19.22
CA TRP A 262 -13.12 -21.84 19.83
C TRP A 262 -13.49 -23.29 19.45
N ASN A 263 -14.79 -23.61 19.36
CA ASN A 263 -15.26 -24.96 19.02
C ASN A 263 -14.98 -25.36 17.57
N LYS A 264 -14.81 -24.38 16.69
CA LYS A 264 -14.49 -24.55 15.26
C LYS A 264 -12.99 -24.49 15.02
N GLN A 265 -12.32 -23.56 15.68
CA GLN A 265 -10.88 -23.32 15.55
C GLN A 265 -10.05 -24.54 16.00
N ASN A 266 -10.30 -25.10 17.19
CA ASN A 266 -9.45 -26.18 17.70
C ASN A 266 -9.47 -27.45 16.82
N PRO A 267 -10.63 -27.98 16.37
CA PRO A 267 -10.65 -29.10 15.44
C PRO A 267 -9.99 -28.79 14.09
N ALA A 268 -10.10 -27.56 13.59
CA ALA A 268 -9.45 -27.17 12.35
C ALA A 268 -7.92 -27.13 12.50
N ILE A 269 -7.41 -26.55 13.60
CA ILE A 269 -5.97 -26.54 13.94
C ILE A 269 -5.45 -27.97 14.04
N GLU A 270 -6.17 -28.85 14.74
CA GLU A 270 -5.76 -30.26 14.89
C GLU A 270 -5.62 -30.96 13.54
N LYS A 271 -6.60 -30.79 12.64
CA LYS A 271 -6.54 -31.33 11.28
C LYS A 271 -5.34 -30.79 10.49
N LEU A 272 -5.09 -29.47 10.55
CA LEU A 272 -3.96 -28.82 9.87
C LEU A 272 -2.61 -29.32 10.42
N LEU A 273 -2.48 -29.48 11.73
CA LEU A 273 -1.28 -30.00 12.37
C LEU A 273 -1.02 -31.48 12.06
N ASN A 274 -2.06 -32.25 11.75
CA ASN A 274 -1.96 -33.67 11.37
C ASN A 274 -1.72 -33.91 9.87
N LEU A 275 -1.72 -32.88 9.03
CA LEU A 275 -1.38 -33.03 7.61
C LEU A 275 0.03 -33.61 7.43
N PRO A 276 0.30 -34.42 6.39
CA PRO A 276 1.63 -34.97 6.17
C PRO A 276 2.70 -33.88 6.03
N LYS A 277 3.96 -34.23 6.35
CA LYS A 277 5.09 -33.36 6.05
C LYS A 277 5.15 -33.12 4.53
N ASP A 278 5.44 -31.90 4.13
CA ASP A 278 5.58 -31.48 2.72
C ASP A 278 4.31 -31.62 1.86
N SER A 279 3.13 -31.78 2.46
CA SER A 279 1.86 -31.81 1.72
C SER A 279 1.30 -30.42 1.38
N LEU A 280 1.83 -29.36 1.99
CA LEU A 280 1.41 -27.98 1.79
C LEU A 280 2.41 -27.26 0.90
N ASP A 281 1.91 -26.42 -0.01
CA ASP A 281 2.77 -25.49 -0.73
C ASP A 281 3.18 -24.29 0.15
N LYS A 282 4.10 -23.46 -0.35
CA LYS A 282 4.63 -22.32 0.40
C LYS A 282 3.56 -21.29 0.81
N ASN A 283 2.53 -21.08 -0.01
CA ASN A 283 1.46 -20.12 0.28
C ASN A 283 0.53 -20.68 1.35
N GLN A 284 0.20 -21.97 1.28
CA GLN A 284 -0.56 -22.68 2.29
C GLN A 284 0.17 -22.72 3.64
N GLU A 285 1.47 -23.01 3.66
CA GLU A 285 2.28 -22.95 4.88
C GLU A 285 2.29 -21.52 5.48
N PHE A 286 2.45 -20.49 4.63
CA PHE A 286 2.47 -19.10 5.06
C PHE A 286 1.13 -18.64 5.67
N ILE A 287 0.01 -18.85 4.96
CA ILE A 287 -1.32 -18.46 5.45
C ILE A 287 -1.71 -19.24 6.71
N PHE A 288 -1.29 -20.50 6.82
CA PHE A 288 -1.47 -21.29 8.03
C PHE A 288 -0.71 -20.66 9.20
N GLY A 289 0.56 -20.30 9.03
CA GLY A 289 1.35 -19.63 10.05
C GLY A 289 0.71 -18.34 10.56
N ARG A 290 0.21 -17.50 9.64
CA ARG A 290 -0.52 -16.28 9.99
C ARG A 290 -1.74 -16.57 10.88
N ASN A 291 -2.63 -17.44 10.40
CA ASN A 291 -3.87 -17.76 11.09
C ASN A 291 -3.63 -18.50 12.42
N LEU A 292 -2.51 -19.24 12.54
CA LEU A 292 -2.10 -19.89 13.78
C LEU A 292 -1.74 -18.86 14.86
N LEU A 293 -0.97 -17.81 14.53
CA LEU A 293 -0.75 -16.70 15.46
C LEU A 293 -2.01 -15.89 15.71
N GLN A 294 -2.86 -15.71 14.70
CA GLN A 294 -4.11 -14.99 14.86
C GLN A 294 -4.99 -15.61 15.95
N THR A 295 -5.13 -16.93 15.90
CA THR A 295 -6.01 -17.72 16.79
C THR A 295 -5.38 -18.10 18.13
N SER A 296 -4.06 -18.04 18.28
CA SER A 296 -3.36 -18.46 19.52
C SER A 296 -3.76 -17.69 20.77
N GLY A 297 -4.36 -16.50 20.64
CA GLY A 297 -4.86 -15.73 21.79
C GLY A 297 -6.08 -16.34 22.49
N ALA A 298 -6.78 -17.29 21.85
CA ALA A 298 -7.99 -17.89 22.39
C ALA A 298 -8.10 -19.40 22.13
N ALA A 299 -7.63 -19.90 20.98
CA ALA A 299 -7.70 -21.32 20.65
C ALA A 299 -6.59 -22.10 21.35
N PHE A 300 -6.97 -23.09 22.16
CA PHE A 300 -6.07 -23.89 22.99
C PHE A 300 -4.98 -24.60 22.15
N ASN A 301 -5.36 -25.25 21.05
CA ASN A 301 -4.42 -25.98 20.20
C ASN A 301 -3.37 -25.05 19.54
N ALA A 302 -3.77 -23.82 19.17
CA ALA A 302 -2.84 -22.82 18.66
C ALA A 302 -1.92 -22.29 19.77
N GLY A 303 -2.45 -22.08 20.97
CA GLY A 303 -1.65 -21.75 22.16
C GLY A 303 -0.59 -22.81 22.45
N GLN A 304 -0.97 -24.08 22.52
CA GLN A 304 -0.04 -25.19 22.73
C GLN A 304 1.04 -25.29 21.65
N PHE A 305 0.67 -25.01 20.39
CA PHE A 305 1.67 -24.92 19.32
C PHE A 305 2.70 -23.82 19.61
N MET A 306 2.24 -22.63 20.03
CA MET A 306 3.12 -21.49 20.30
C MET A 306 3.99 -21.67 21.55
N GLU A 307 3.50 -22.42 22.55
CA GLU A 307 4.29 -22.78 23.74
C GLU A 307 5.47 -23.67 23.39
N ASP A 308 5.30 -24.60 22.44
CA ASP A 308 6.33 -25.55 21.96
C ASP A 308 6.84 -25.21 20.55
N ILE A 309 6.80 -23.92 20.18
CA ILE A 309 6.98 -23.46 18.79
C ILE A 309 8.28 -23.95 18.15
N HIS A 310 9.39 -23.98 18.92
CA HIS A 310 10.68 -24.44 18.42
C HIS A 310 10.61 -25.86 17.86
N ASN A 311 10.05 -26.80 18.65
CA ASN A 311 9.98 -28.21 18.26
C ASN A 311 8.92 -28.44 17.18
N LYS A 312 7.79 -27.74 17.27
CA LYS A 312 6.69 -27.89 16.30
C LYS A 312 7.05 -27.38 14.91
N LEU A 313 7.86 -26.33 14.82
CA LEU A 313 8.32 -25.78 13.53
C LEU A 313 9.25 -26.72 12.78
N GLN A 314 9.94 -27.65 13.44
CA GLN A 314 10.86 -28.61 12.80
C GLN A 314 10.18 -29.44 11.70
N LYS A 315 8.88 -29.70 11.85
CA LYS A 315 8.08 -30.38 10.82
C LYS A 315 8.05 -29.60 9.49
N TYR A 316 8.07 -28.27 9.56
CA TYR A 316 7.90 -27.36 8.42
C TYR A 316 9.22 -26.81 7.89
N THR A 317 10.33 -26.99 8.60
CA THR A 317 11.66 -26.53 8.17
C THR A 317 12.15 -27.35 6.98
N LYS A 318 12.45 -26.66 5.87
CA LYS A 318 13.03 -27.23 4.66
C LYS A 318 14.54 -27.43 4.82
N ALA A 319 15.13 -28.26 3.95
CA ALA A 319 16.55 -28.63 4.03
C ALA A 319 17.50 -27.42 3.90
N ASP A 320 17.06 -26.36 3.24
CA ASP A 320 17.82 -25.13 3.05
C ASP A 320 17.58 -24.10 4.18
N GLY A 321 16.80 -24.45 5.22
CA GLY A 321 16.44 -23.57 6.33
C GLY A 321 15.24 -22.66 6.07
N GLU A 322 14.53 -22.78 4.94
CA GLU A 322 13.27 -22.08 4.74
C GLU A 322 12.17 -22.63 5.66
N ASN A 323 11.37 -21.74 6.28
CA ASN A 323 10.22 -22.13 7.07
C ASN A 323 9.06 -21.15 6.84
N ASN A 324 8.17 -21.49 5.91
CA ASN A 324 7.08 -20.62 5.49
C ASN A 324 6.02 -20.42 6.59
N VAL A 325 5.83 -21.42 7.47
CA VAL A 325 4.94 -21.29 8.64
C VAL A 325 5.48 -20.22 9.59
N LEU A 326 6.78 -20.25 9.90
CA LEU A 326 7.40 -19.21 10.71
C LEU A 326 7.37 -17.84 10.02
N ASN A 327 7.58 -17.78 8.70
CA ASN A 327 7.44 -16.53 7.94
C ASN A 327 6.04 -15.95 8.08
N GLY A 328 4.99 -16.79 8.03
CA GLY A 328 3.61 -16.37 8.27
C GLY A 328 3.36 -15.89 9.70
N ILE A 329 3.88 -16.59 10.70
CA ILE A 329 3.79 -16.18 12.11
C ILE A 329 4.45 -14.82 12.33
N LEU A 330 5.68 -14.64 11.82
CA LEU A 330 6.41 -13.37 11.91
C LEU A 330 5.68 -12.26 11.16
N PHE A 331 5.18 -12.54 9.95
CA PHE A 331 4.42 -11.55 9.18
C PHE A 331 3.19 -11.07 9.95
N GLU A 332 2.44 -11.98 10.60
CA GLU A 332 1.24 -11.62 11.36
C GLU A 332 1.53 -10.78 12.63
N ILE A 333 2.76 -10.83 13.16
CA ILE A 333 3.21 -9.91 14.22
C ILE A 333 3.22 -8.47 13.70
N TYR A 334 3.79 -8.25 12.53
CA TYR A 334 4.15 -6.92 12.02
C TYR A 334 3.18 -6.36 10.98
N PHE A 335 2.36 -7.18 10.33
CA PHE A 335 1.46 -6.79 9.25
C PHE A 335 0.02 -7.25 9.53
N ASN A 336 -0.95 -6.48 9.06
CA ASN A 336 -2.37 -6.72 9.29
C ASN A 336 -2.99 -7.64 8.21
N ALA A 337 -4.30 -7.90 8.30
CA ALA A 337 -5.03 -8.75 7.34
C ALA A 337 -5.07 -8.18 5.90
N HIS A 338 -4.86 -6.88 5.71
CA HIS A 338 -4.73 -6.22 4.42
C HIS A 338 -3.28 -6.20 3.90
N GLY A 339 -2.32 -6.71 4.68
CA GLY A 339 -0.90 -6.67 4.37
C GLY A 339 -0.22 -5.34 4.75
N ASP A 340 -0.88 -4.45 5.48
CA ASP A 340 -0.28 -3.17 5.91
C ASP A 340 0.56 -3.35 7.17
N PHE A 341 1.66 -2.61 7.27
CA PHE A 341 2.52 -2.59 8.45
C PHE A 341 1.83 -1.99 9.67
N ARG A 342 1.89 -2.69 10.80
CA ARG A 342 1.15 -2.38 12.04
C ARG A 342 1.77 -1.26 12.88
N LYS A 343 3.04 -0.90 12.65
CA LYS A 343 3.78 0.07 13.48
C LYS A 343 3.65 -0.32 14.98
N GLU A 344 3.33 0.60 15.88
CA GLU A 344 3.20 0.36 17.32
C GLU A 344 2.11 -0.66 17.74
N LYS A 345 1.28 -1.15 16.81
CA LYS A 345 0.17 -2.08 17.06
C LYS A 345 0.49 -3.54 16.70
N THR A 346 1.75 -3.95 16.84
CA THR A 346 2.16 -5.34 16.55
C THR A 346 1.46 -6.36 17.45
N LYS A 347 1.32 -7.59 16.96
CA LYS A 347 0.65 -8.67 17.70
C LYS A 347 1.59 -9.24 18.77
N LYS A 348 1.13 -9.27 20.02
CA LYS A 348 1.97 -9.59 21.19
C LYS A 348 1.82 -10.99 21.77
N HIS A 349 0.85 -11.77 21.30
CA HIS A 349 0.63 -13.13 21.80
C HIS A 349 1.86 -14.01 21.52
N PHE A 350 2.41 -14.64 22.57
CA PHE A 350 3.60 -15.48 22.49
C PHE A 350 4.84 -14.79 21.88
N PHE A 351 4.88 -13.45 21.87
CA PHE A 351 5.94 -12.68 21.23
C PHE A 351 7.34 -13.10 21.70
N GLU A 352 7.55 -13.23 23.01
CA GLU A 352 8.83 -13.68 23.59
C GLU A 352 9.25 -15.08 23.10
N ASN A 353 8.31 -16.03 23.02
CA ASN A 353 8.60 -17.38 22.55
C ASN A 353 9.02 -17.38 21.08
N ILE A 354 8.35 -16.57 20.26
CA ILE A 354 8.62 -16.45 18.83
C ILE A 354 9.96 -15.74 18.60
N ILE A 355 10.18 -14.59 19.23
CA ILE A 355 11.39 -13.78 19.00
C ILE A 355 12.65 -14.44 19.56
N LYS A 356 12.55 -15.33 20.56
CA LYS A 356 13.69 -16.17 20.99
C LYS A 356 14.25 -17.05 19.86
N LEU A 357 13.42 -17.43 18.87
CA LEU A 357 13.87 -18.21 17.72
C LEU A 357 14.89 -17.49 16.84
N ARG A 358 15.03 -16.15 16.95
CA ARG A 358 16.04 -15.37 16.20
C ARG A 358 17.48 -15.83 16.43
N LYS A 359 17.73 -16.50 17.56
CA LYS A 359 19.04 -17.04 17.95
C LYS A 359 19.27 -18.47 17.45
N VAL A 360 18.27 -19.09 16.84
CA VAL A 360 18.34 -20.47 16.33
C VAL A 360 18.77 -20.42 14.87
N ALA A 361 19.92 -21.02 14.56
CA ALA A 361 20.52 -20.98 13.22
C ALA A 361 19.58 -21.51 12.13
N GLU A 362 18.79 -22.54 12.44
CA GLU A 362 17.82 -23.15 11.52
C GLU A 362 16.72 -22.18 11.06
N PHE A 363 16.40 -21.17 11.87
CA PHE A 363 15.35 -20.19 11.57
C PHE A 363 15.89 -18.84 11.06
N LYS A 364 17.20 -18.74 10.83
CA LYS A 364 17.87 -17.49 10.41
C LYS A 364 17.20 -16.85 9.19
N LYS A 365 16.86 -17.65 8.16
CA LYS A 365 16.21 -17.17 6.93
C LYS A 365 14.86 -16.49 7.19
N SER A 366 14.07 -17.00 8.14
CA SER A 366 12.78 -16.41 8.49
C SER A 366 12.94 -15.04 9.16
N PHE A 367 13.99 -14.86 9.95
CA PHE A 367 14.31 -13.57 10.56
C PHE A 367 14.92 -12.58 9.56
N GLU A 368 15.74 -13.05 8.60
CA GLU A 368 16.18 -12.23 7.47
C GLU A 368 15.00 -11.75 6.62
N PHE A 369 14.05 -12.66 6.33
CA PHE A 369 12.82 -12.35 5.61
C PHE A 369 12.03 -11.21 6.29
N ILE A 370 11.70 -11.34 7.58
CA ILE A 370 10.90 -10.32 8.25
C ILE A 370 11.67 -9.00 8.43
N ASN A 371 12.98 -9.05 8.68
CA ASN A 371 13.80 -7.85 8.80
C ASN A 371 13.84 -7.04 7.51
N ASN A 372 13.96 -7.69 6.35
CA ASN A 372 13.93 -7.01 5.06
C ASN A 372 12.59 -6.27 4.86
N LEU A 373 11.47 -6.89 5.25
CA LEU A 373 10.15 -6.27 5.18
C LEU A 373 10.02 -5.08 6.15
N ILE A 374 10.48 -5.21 7.39
CA ILE A 374 10.43 -4.11 8.36
C ILE A 374 11.31 -2.94 7.89
N LEU A 375 12.51 -3.21 7.39
CA LEU A 375 13.45 -2.19 6.89
C LEU A 375 12.87 -1.40 5.71
N SER A 376 12.12 -2.06 4.82
CA SER A 376 11.44 -1.34 3.74
C SER A 376 10.35 -0.38 4.22
N ASN A 377 9.89 -0.48 5.49
CA ASN A 377 8.84 0.35 6.07
C ASN A 377 9.28 1.70 6.65
N ASP A 378 10.58 1.99 6.68
CA ASP A 378 11.14 3.28 7.12
C ASP A 378 10.53 3.77 8.45
N TYR A 379 10.36 2.85 9.41
CA TYR A 379 9.76 3.12 10.71
C TYR A 379 10.78 2.82 11.83
N PRO A 380 11.49 3.84 12.35
CA PRO A 380 12.69 3.65 13.18
C PRO A 380 12.41 3.19 14.62
N LEU A 381 11.14 3.19 15.05
CA LEU A 381 10.77 2.86 16.43
C LEU A 381 10.53 1.36 16.67
N ILE A 382 10.56 0.53 15.63
CA ILE A 382 10.39 -0.93 15.79
C ILE A 382 11.74 -1.62 15.84
N TYR A 383 11.87 -2.50 16.82
CA TYR A 383 12.99 -3.41 16.92
C TYR A 383 13.02 -4.40 15.75
N LEU A 384 14.19 -4.49 15.12
CA LEU A 384 14.51 -5.47 14.10
C LEU A 384 14.99 -6.76 14.78
N PRO A 385 14.25 -7.88 14.70
CA PRO A 385 14.66 -9.12 15.34
C PRO A 385 15.87 -9.76 14.66
N LYS A 386 17.05 -9.57 15.26
CA LYS A 386 18.34 -10.11 14.79
C LYS A 386 18.97 -11.03 15.84
N ALA A 387 19.91 -11.87 15.39
CA ALA A 387 20.53 -12.90 16.23
C ALA A 387 21.39 -12.27 17.34
N GLU A 388 22.11 -11.20 16.99
CA GLU A 388 22.88 -10.39 17.92
C GLU A 388 21.96 -9.49 18.75
N ASP A 389 22.07 -9.56 20.07
CA ASP A 389 21.33 -8.67 20.95
C ASP A 389 21.93 -7.28 20.89
N GLU A 390 21.07 -6.28 20.65
CA GLU A 390 21.40 -4.87 20.80
C GLU A 390 20.54 -4.29 21.90
N ILE A 391 21.20 -3.67 22.88
CA ILE A 391 20.52 -2.97 23.97
C ILE A 391 19.86 -1.73 23.39
N ILE A 392 18.60 -1.53 23.75
CA ILE A 392 17.82 -0.35 23.39
C ILE A 392 17.78 0.56 24.61
N ASP A 393 18.50 1.66 24.50
CA ASP A 393 18.53 2.70 25.53
C ASP A 393 17.28 3.59 25.43
N VAL A 394 16.55 3.67 26.54
CA VAL A 394 15.40 4.54 26.71
C VAL A 394 15.70 5.55 27.82
N ASP A 395 15.79 6.82 27.45
CA ASP A 395 16.04 7.91 28.38
C ASP A 395 14.71 8.43 28.93
N VAL A 396 14.58 8.45 30.25
CA VAL A 396 13.39 8.91 30.97
C VAL A 396 13.76 10.11 31.83
N VAL A 397 13.13 11.25 31.55
CA VAL A 397 13.25 12.45 32.35
C VAL A 397 11.99 12.63 33.16
N CYS A 398 12.12 12.67 34.48
CA CYS A 398 11.00 12.83 35.41
C CYS A 398 11.28 13.82 36.54
N THR A 399 10.22 14.20 37.23
CA THR A 399 10.23 15.09 38.39
C THR A 399 9.39 14.49 39.52
N ASN A 400 9.79 14.68 40.78
CA ASN A 400 8.98 14.26 41.92
C ASN A 400 7.76 15.18 42.08
N GLN A 401 6.58 14.60 42.24
CA GLN A 401 5.35 15.33 42.56
C GLN A 401 4.50 14.52 43.55
N ASN A 402 3.90 15.20 44.52
CA ASN A 402 2.94 14.59 45.43
C ASN A 402 1.53 14.64 44.83
N ILE A 403 0.89 13.48 44.72
CA ILE A 403 -0.47 13.31 44.22
C ILE A 403 -1.32 12.74 45.35
N LYS A 404 -2.45 13.39 45.65
CA LYS A 404 -3.39 12.90 46.67
C LYS A 404 -4.09 11.63 46.20
N ASN A 405 -4.10 10.61 47.05
CA ASN A 405 -4.89 9.41 46.82
C ASN A 405 -6.38 9.66 47.14
N PHE A 406 -7.24 8.65 46.91
CA PHE A 406 -8.67 8.72 47.18
C PHE A 406 -9.02 8.98 48.67
N VAL A 407 -8.10 8.64 49.59
CA VAL A 407 -8.27 8.81 51.03
C VAL A 407 -7.66 10.14 51.53
N GLY A 408 -7.02 10.91 50.65
CA GLY A 408 -6.46 12.22 50.91
C GLY A 408 -4.97 12.24 51.30
N ASP A 409 -4.28 11.10 51.35
CA ASP A 409 -2.85 11.05 51.65
C ASP A 409 -2.01 11.49 50.45
N ASP A 410 -0.95 12.24 50.71
CA ASP A 410 0.05 12.59 49.71
C ASP A 410 0.92 11.37 49.38
N ILE A 411 0.90 10.97 48.11
CA ILE A 411 1.76 9.93 47.56
C ILE A 411 2.73 10.58 46.59
N GLU A 412 4.03 10.37 46.78
CA GLU A 412 5.05 10.82 45.84
C GLU A 412 5.06 9.95 44.57
N TYR A 413 5.06 10.60 43.41
CA TYR A 413 5.25 9.99 42.09
C TYR A 413 6.43 10.61 41.37
N GLN A 414 7.15 9.78 40.60
CA GLN A 414 8.07 10.25 39.55
C GLN A 414 7.25 10.53 38.28
N VAL A 415 6.84 11.78 38.10
CA VAL A 415 6.06 12.20 36.94
C VAL A 415 6.99 12.38 35.75
N ILE A 416 6.78 11.58 34.72
CA ILE A 416 7.55 11.59 33.48
C ILE A 416 7.20 12.84 32.67
N ASN A 417 8.24 13.58 32.31
CA ASN A 417 8.19 14.79 31.49
C ASN A 417 8.59 14.51 30.03
N LYS A 418 9.53 13.58 29.83
CA LYS A 418 10.04 13.21 28.51
C LYS A 418 10.52 11.77 28.50
N ILE A 419 10.25 11.08 27.40
CA ILE A 419 10.77 9.75 27.08
C ILE A 419 11.44 9.86 25.72
N SER A 420 12.68 9.40 25.61
CA SER A 420 13.39 9.36 24.33
C SER A 420 14.01 8.00 24.08
N CYS A 421 13.91 7.52 22.84
CA CYS A 421 14.50 6.27 22.38
C CYS A 421 15.38 6.59 21.18
N ASN A 422 16.68 6.30 21.24
CA ASN A 422 17.64 6.63 20.17
C ASN A 422 17.56 8.10 19.71
N SER A 423 17.47 9.04 20.66
CA SER A 423 17.29 10.49 20.42
C SER A 423 15.95 10.92 19.80
N ILE A 424 15.01 10.00 19.57
CA ILE A 424 13.64 10.30 19.14
C ILE A 424 12.78 10.50 20.38
N ASP A 425 12.09 11.64 20.48
CA ASP A 425 11.09 11.87 21.53
C ASP A 425 9.85 11.04 21.21
N ILE A 426 9.47 10.15 22.12
CA ILE A 426 8.32 9.24 21.98
C ILE A 426 7.25 9.47 23.05
N THR A 427 7.35 10.60 23.76
CA THR A 427 6.54 10.87 24.96
C THR A 427 5.04 10.84 24.65
N ASN A 428 4.63 11.42 23.52
CA ASN A 428 3.22 11.54 23.15
C ASN A 428 2.66 10.21 22.62
N GLU A 429 3.44 9.53 21.78
CA GLU A 429 3.09 8.26 21.15
C GLU A 429 2.84 7.17 22.19
N ILE A 430 3.63 7.19 23.27
CA ILE A 430 3.52 6.19 24.33
C ILE A 430 2.56 6.59 25.46
N ALA A 431 2.12 7.86 25.55
CA ALA A 431 1.30 8.38 26.66
C ALA A 431 -0.05 7.65 26.87
N ASN A 432 -0.51 6.90 25.87
CA ASN A 432 -1.73 6.11 25.95
C ASN A 432 -1.60 4.81 26.76
N TYR A 433 -0.37 4.38 27.08
CA TYR A 433 -0.14 3.21 27.94
C TYR A 433 -0.41 3.53 29.42
N ASP A 434 -0.67 2.50 30.22
CA ASP A 434 -0.88 2.64 31.65
C ASP A 434 0.45 2.75 32.42
N PHE A 435 0.92 3.98 32.64
CA PHE A 435 2.10 4.27 33.46
C PHE A 435 1.81 4.33 34.96
N HIS A 436 0.54 4.47 35.35
CA HIS A 436 0.21 4.92 36.70
C HIS A 436 0.62 3.89 37.77
N GLY A 437 1.53 4.31 38.64
CA GLY A 437 2.02 3.50 39.75
C GLY A 437 3.00 2.39 39.36
N LYS A 438 3.48 2.36 38.11
CA LYS A 438 4.49 1.38 37.68
C LYS A 438 5.85 1.69 38.29
N ASN A 439 6.68 0.66 38.46
CA ASN A 439 8.10 0.79 38.77
C ASN A 439 8.93 0.61 37.49
N GLU A 440 10.26 0.61 37.60
CA GLU A 440 11.16 0.39 36.45
C GLU A 440 10.82 -0.88 35.64
N LEU A 441 10.52 -2.01 36.29
CA LEU A 441 10.13 -3.23 35.57
C LEU A 441 8.81 -3.05 34.80
N GLY A 442 7.84 -2.37 35.40
CA GLY A 442 6.58 -2.02 34.72
C GLY A 442 6.82 -1.13 33.50
N LEU A 443 7.77 -0.20 33.57
CA LEU A 443 8.19 0.61 32.43
C LEU A 443 8.88 -0.20 31.34
N LYS A 444 9.79 -1.12 31.69
CA LYS A 444 10.41 -2.01 30.71
C LYS A 444 9.37 -2.81 29.93
N ASN A 445 8.30 -3.28 30.59
CA ASN A 445 7.18 -3.95 29.91
C ASN A 445 6.45 -3.02 28.93
N ILE A 446 6.22 -1.76 29.30
CA ILE A 446 5.59 -0.77 28.42
C ILE A 446 6.48 -0.50 27.19
N PHE A 447 7.77 -0.27 27.39
CA PHE A 447 8.73 -0.03 26.31
C PHE A 447 8.90 -1.24 25.40
N SER A 448 9.02 -2.44 25.97
CA SER A 448 9.06 -3.71 25.23
C SER A 448 7.83 -3.87 24.34
N ASN A 449 6.65 -3.57 24.87
CA ASN A 449 5.41 -3.59 24.10
C ASN A 449 5.39 -2.54 22.99
N PHE A 450 5.74 -1.28 23.28
CA PHE A 450 5.73 -0.20 22.30
C PHE A 450 6.73 -0.44 21.16
N LEU A 451 7.97 -0.78 21.48
CA LEU A 451 9.07 -0.96 20.53
C LEU A 451 9.08 -2.35 19.87
N SER A 452 8.24 -3.27 20.33
CA SER A 452 8.20 -4.66 19.86
C SER A 452 9.55 -5.36 19.99
N CYS A 453 10.11 -5.36 21.21
CA CYS A 453 11.39 -5.99 21.52
C CYS A 453 11.30 -6.84 22.79
N PRO A 454 12.21 -7.81 22.97
CA PRO A 454 12.33 -8.52 24.23
C PRO A 454 12.62 -7.59 25.41
N ILE A 455 11.97 -7.83 26.55
CA ILE A 455 12.09 -6.96 27.74
C ILE A 455 13.54 -6.85 28.25
N GLU A 456 14.34 -7.90 28.10
CA GLU A 456 15.74 -7.92 28.51
C GLU A 456 16.65 -6.98 27.72
N LEU A 457 16.22 -6.55 26.53
CA LEU A 457 16.98 -5.61 25.70
C LEU A 457 16.75 -4.16 26.09
N ILE A 458 15.75 -3.87 26.92
CA ILE A 458 15.45 -2.51 27.37
C ILE A 458 16.41 -2.13 28.51
N ASN A 459 17.20 -1.10 28.27
CA ASN A 459 17.92 -0.37 29.30
C ASN A 459 17.25 1.00 29.53
N ILE A 460 16.97 1.34 30.79
CA ILE A 460 16.33 2.62 31.14
C ILE A 460 17.38 3.50 31.80
N ASN A 461 17.67 4.65 31.19
CA ASN A 461 18.48 5.69 31.79
C ASN A 461 17.55 6.75 32.37
N SER A 462 17.62 7.01 33.67
CA SER A 462 16.71 7.95 34.33
C SER A 462 17.46 8.91 35.24
N ASN A 463 16.99 10.16 35.28
CA ASN A 463 17.53 11.18 36.18
C ASN A 463 17.11 10.98 37.65
N LEU A 464 16.07 10.17 37.91
CA LEU A 464 15.61 9.79 39.25
C LEU A 464 15.36 8.29 39.34
N GLN A 465 15.35 7.74 40.56
CA GLN A 465 14.97 6.36 40.79
C GLN A 465 13.47 6.15 40.53
N LEU A 466 13.12 5.17 39.70
CA LEU A 466 11.75 4.96 39.21
C LEU A 466 11.00 3.91 40.05
N ASN A 467 10.41 4.37 41.16
CA ASN A 467 9.69 3.50 42.10
C ASN A 467 8.17 3.52 41.85
N LYS A 468 7.61 4.69 41.58
CA LYS A 468 6.18 4.88 41.35
C LYS A 468 5.98 5.99 40.32
N VAL A 469 5.82 5.61 39.05
CA VAL A 469 5.80 6.57 37.95
C VAL A 469 4.38 6.96 37.56
N ALA A 470 4.26 8.11 36.92
CA ALA A 470 3.07 8.54 36.20
C ALA A 470 3.53 9.33 34.96
N ILE A 471 2.71 9.45 33.93
CA ILE A 471 3.02 10.27 32.75
C ILE A 471 2.03 11.42 32.67
N ARG A 472 2.52 12.62 32.37
CA ARG A 472 1.63 13.75 32.11
C ARG A 472 0.98 13.54 30.75
N LYS A 473 -0.30 13.19 30.71
CA LYS A 473 -1.05 13.18 29.46
C LYS A 473 -1.11 14.60 28.91
N VAL A 474 -0.79 14.78 27.64
CA VAL A 474 -1.12 16.00 26.91
C VAL A 474 -2.65 16.03 26.81
N LEU A 475 -3.28 17.01 27.46
CA LEU A 475 -4.70 17.27 27.26
C LEU A 475 -4.83 17.93 25.88
N GLU A 476 -5.48 17.27 24.92
CA GLU A 476 -5.93 17.94 23.70
C GLU A 476 -7.18 18.78 24.02
N GLU A 477 -7.43 19.87 23.27
CA GLU A 477 -8.55 20.79 23.51
C GLU A 477 -9.93 20.09 23.53
N GLU A 478 -10.07 18.91 22.92
CA GLU A 478 -11.32 18.13 22.93
C GLU A 478 -11.63 17.47 24.29
N ASP A 479 -10.63 17.26 25.15
CA ASP A 479 -10.82 16.68 26.49
C ASP A 479 -11.36 17.71 27.51
N LEU A 480 -11.41 19.00 27.15
CA LEU A 480 -11.93 20.08 28.00
C LEU A 480 -13.47 20.14 28.09
N ILE A 481 -14.20 19.31 27.35
CA ILE A 481 -15.68 19.31 27.34
C ILE A 481 -16.29 18.28 28.31
N LYS A 482 -15.49 17.41 28.94
CA LYS A 482 -16.03 16.38 29.84
C LYS A 482 -15.23 16.19 31.12
N TRP A 483 -15.18 17.20 31.97
CA TRP A 483 -14.99 17.04 33.42
C TRP A 483 -15.92 17.97 34.18
#